data_AF-A0A4Q7DKT4-F1
#
_entry.id   AF-A0A4Q7DKT4-F1
#
_cell.length_a   1.000
_cell.length_b   1.000
_cell.length_c   1.000
_cell.angle_alpha   90.00
_cell.angle_beta   90.00
_cell.angle_gamma   90.00
#
_symmetry.space_group_name_H-M   'P 1'
#
loop_
_entity.id
_entity.type
_entity.pdbx_description
1 polymer ?
#
loop_
_entity_poly.entity_id
_entity_poly.type
_entity_poly.pdbx_seq_one_letter_code
_entity_poly.pdbx_strand_id
1 'polypeptide(L)'
;MMRISFRRVYPFTPNKKFYPQEKCLQIVEIYFKEIFLFINIYLYISFKMSKICSKCEEEKSFDNFYLSNDSWSPMCKACFSLYYKSKYVPSSNQRGFKALPEETKNEIKFLIDLGMPICAIAKKVGIPRPKLADWKRRGTLPIGG
;
A
#
# COMPACT_ATOMS: atom_id res chain seq x y z
N MET A 1 30.79 -12.30 -18.36
CA MET A 1 29.99 -13.54 -18.20
C MET A 1 30.59 -14.35 -17.05
N MET A 2 30.00 -14.29 -15.85
CA MET A 2 30.47 -15.04 -14.67
C MET A 2 29.86 -16.45 -14.67
N ARG A 3 30.71 -17.48 -14.62
CA ARG A 3 30.30 -18.88 -14.47
C ARG A 3 30.17 -19.21 -12.98
N ILE A 4 28.95 -19.44 -12.51
CA ILE A 4 28.69 -19.96 -11.17
C ILE A 4 28.89 -21.47 -11.21
N SER A 5 29.93 -21.98 -10.56
CA SER A 5 30.15 -23.42 -10.41
C SER A 5 29.29 -23.96 -9.26
N PHE A 6 28.29 -24.78 -9.58
CA PHE A 6 27.57 -25.56 -8.57
C PHE A 6 28.47 -26.71 -8.08
N ARG A 7 28.94 -26.63 -6.83
CA ARG A 7 29.53 -27.79 -6.15
C ARG A 7 28.44 -28.85 -5.95
N ARG A 8 28.71 -30.07 -6.43
CA ARG A 8 27.87 -31.25 -6.16
C ARG A 8 27.82 -31.49 -4.66
N VAL A 9 26.63 -31.36 -4.08
CA VAL A 9 26.33 -31.84 -2.73
C VAL A 9 26.18 -33.36 -2.84
N TYR A 10 27.03 -34.11 -2.15
CA TYR A 10 26.97 -35.57 -2.13
C TYR A 10 25.66 -36.05 -1.48
N PRO A 11 25.06 -37.14 -1.97
CA PRO A 11 23.94 -37.78 -1.30
C PRO A 11 24.42 -38.35 0.03
N PHE A 12 23.90 -37.79 1.13
CA PHE A 12 24.09 -38.31 2.46
C PHE A 12 23.41 -39.69 2.53
N THR A 13 24.18 -40.77 2.51
CA THR A 13 23.64 -42.12 2.76
C THR A 13 23.50 -42.30 4.28
N PRO A 14 22.29 -42.35 4.84
CA PRO A 14 22.11 -42.51 6.27
C PRO A 14 22.51 -43.93 6.68
N ASN A 15 23.55 -44.03 7.51
CA ASN A 15 23.98 -45.25 8.15
C ASN A 15 22.85 -45.68 9.12
N LYS A 16 22.09 -46.72 8.77
CA LYS A 16 20.91 -47.19 9.52
C LYS A 16 21.32 -47.85 10.84
N LYS A 17 21.68 -47.04 11.83
CA LYS A 17 21.55 -47.45 13.24
C LYS A 17 20.11 -47.20 13.65
N PHE A 18 19.37 -48.28 13.86
CA PHE A 18 17.99 -48.26 14.34
C PHE A 18 17.98 -47.64 15.75
N TYR A 19 17.62 -46.36 15.84
CA TYR A 19 17.27 -45.75 17.12
C TYR A 19 15.85 -46.18 17.50
N PRO A 20 15.60 -46.60 18.75
CA PRO A 20 14.27 -47.03 19.19
C PRO A 20 13.28 -45.86 19.04
N GLN A 21 12.19 -46.09 18.30
CA GLN A 21 11.22 -45.08 17.86
C GLN A 21 10.63 -44.25 19.02
N GLU A 22 10.55 -44.81 20.23
CA GLU A 22 10.00 -44.15 21.42
C GLU A 22 10.84 -42.95 21.88
N LYS A 23 12.16 -42.95 21.64
CA LYS A 23 13.04 -41.83 22.05
C LYS A 23 12.96 -40.64 21.09
N CYS A 24 12.50 -40.82 19.85
CA CYS A 24 12.37 -39.73 18.88
C CYS A 24 11.20 -38.80 19.19
N LEU A 25 10.08 -39.32 19.69
CA LEU A 25 8.88 -38.51 19.99
C LEU A 25 9.12 -37.55 21.16
N GLN A 26 9.83 -38.00 22.20
CA GLN A 26 10.13 -37.16 23.39
C GLN A 26 10.98 -35.93 23.05
N ILE A 27 11.91 -36.07 22.10
CA ILE A 27 12.77 -34.97 21.65
C ILE A 27 11.95 -33.91 20.91
N VAL A 28 11.00 -34.33 20.06
CA VAL A 28 10.15 -33.39 19.31
C VAL A 28 9.24 -32.58 20.25
N GLU A 29 8.68 -33.20 21.29
CA GLU A 29 7.84 -32.50 22.27
C GLU A 29 8.60 -31.44 23.08
N ILE A 30 9.86 -31.72 23.45
CA ILE A 30 10.69 -30.76 24.19
C ILE A 30 10.97 -29.53 23.30
N TYR A 31 11.42 -29.73 22.06
CA TYR A 31 11.67 -28.62 21.13
C TYR A 31 10.40 -27.83 20.82
N PHE A 32 9.24 -28.51 20.70
CA PHE A 32 7.97 -27.81 20.46
C PHE A 32 7.59 -26.88 21.61
N LYS A 33 7.76 -27.31 22.87
CA LYS A 33 7.50 -26.49 24.05
C LYS A 33 8.42 -25.28 24.12
N GLU A 34 9.71 -25.46 23.83
CA GLU A 34 10.68 -24.35 23.81
C GLU A 34 10.34 -23.33 22.71
N ILE A 35 10.08 -23.78 21.48
CA ILE A 35 9.70 -22.90 20.36
C ILE A 35 8.42 -22.12 20.69
N PHE A 36 7.41 -22.78 21.25
CA PHE A 36 6.16 -22.12 21.61
C PHE A 36 6.37 -21.04 22.67
N LEU A 37 7.24 -21.27 23.66
CA LEU A 37 7.57 -20.30 24.70
C LEU A 37 8.30 -19.08 24.12
N PHE A 38 9.26 -19.30 23.21
CA PHE A 38 9.95 -18.23 22.48
C PHE A 38 9.01 -17.39 21.63
N ILE A 39 8.08 -18.00 20.88
CA ILE A 39 7.09 -17.28 20.08
C ILE A 39 6.19 -16.43 20.98
N ASN A 40 5.71 -16.96 22.11
CA ASN A 40 4.86 -16.19 23.03
C ASN A 40 5.60 -15.02 23.67
N ILE A 41 6.85 -15.20 24.09
CA ILE A 41 7.67 -14.10 24.62
C ILE A 41 7.91 -13.05 23.54
N TYR A 42 8.26 -13.46 22.32
CA TYR A 42 8.46 -12.54 21.21
C TYR A 42 7.19 -11.75 20.89
N LEU A 43 6.05 -12.43 20.80
CA LEU A 43 4.75 -11.78 20.62
C LEU A 43 4.46 -10.82 21.77
N TYR A 44 4.67 -11.24 23.02
CA TYR A 44 4.46 -10.39 24.20
C TYR A 44 5.30 -9.12 24.18
N ILE A 45 6.59 -9.22 23.84
CA ILE A 45 7.49 -8.07 23.71
C ILE A 45 7.04 -7.19 22.55
N SER A 46 6.70 -7.77 21.40
CA SER A 46 6.21 -7.05 20.23
C SER A 46 4.89 -6.32 20.52
N PHE A 47 3.98 -6.92 21.29
CA PHE A 47 2.71 -6.31 21.69
C PHE A 47 2.86 -5.22 22.76
N LYS A 48 3.92 -5.28 23.57
CA LYS A 48 4.16 -4.31 24.64
C LYS A 48 4.81 -3.01 24.19
N MET A 49 5.25 -2.93 22.95
CA MET A 49 5.74 -1.67 22.42
C MET A 49 4.53 -0.76 22.15
N SER A 50 4.33 0.22 23.03
CA SER A 50 3.35 1.29 22.88
C SER A 50 4.07 2.62 22.62
N LYS A 51 3.36 3.55 21.98
CA LYS A 51 3.84 4.89 21.69
C LYS A 51 2.70 5.89 21.85
N ILE A 52 2.99 7.04 22.43
CA ILE A 52 2.05 8.14 22.57
C ILE A 52 1.98 8.92 21.25
N CYS A 53 0.77 9.12 20.73
CA CYS A 53 0.55 9.90 19.51
C CYS A 53 0.73 11.40 19.79
N SER A 54 1.58 12.10 19.02
CA SER A 54 1.84 13.54 19.21
C SER A 54 0.64 14.46 18.94
N LYS A 55 -0.48 13.93 18.43
CA LYS A 55 -1.66 14.72 18.05
C LYS A 55 -2.89 14.48 18.91
N CYS A 56 -3.15 13.23 19.27
CA CYS A 56 -4.29 12.86 20.12
C CYS A 56 -3.88 12.47 21.54
N GLU A 57 -2.57 12.44 21.84
CA GLU A 57 -1.99 12.18 23.17
C GLU A 57 -2.37 10.83 23.80
N GLU A 58 -3.06 9.98 23.06
CA GLU A 58 -3.38 8.60 23.45
C GLU A 58 -2.18 7.67 23.21
N GLU A 59 -1.97 6.76 24.17
CA GLU A 59 -1.03 5.65 24.07
C GLU A 59 -1.61 4.54 23.18
N LYS A 60 -0.89 4.16 22.12
CA LYS A 60 -1.33 3.15 21.15
C LYS A 60 -0.21 2.17 20.82
N SER A 61 -0.56 0.96 20.39
CA SER A 61 0.40 0.01 19.80
C SER A 61 1.11 0.63 18.57
N PHE A 62 2.39 0.29 18.34
CA PHE A 62 3.14 0.67 17.13
C PHE A 62 2.44 0.28 15.83
N ASP A 63 1.58 -0.74 15.82
CA ASP A 63 0.76 -1.11 14.65
C ASP A 63 -0.14 0.05 14.17
N ASN A 64 -0.45 0.98 15.07
CA ASN A 64 -1.23 2.17 14.78
C ASN A 64 -0.39 3.34 14.25
N PHE A 65 0.90 3.14 13.96
CA PHE A 65 1.80 4.15 13.42
C PHE A 65 2.37 3.71 12.08
N TYR A 66 2.79 4.66 11.23
CA TYR A 66 3.51 4.35 10.00
C TYR A 66 5.02 4.24 10.30
N LEU A 67 5.69 3.29 9.64
CA LEU A 67 7.15 3.16 9.65
C LEU A 67 7.71 3.81 8.37
N SER A 68 8.65 4.75 8.52
CA SER A 68 9.30 5.45 7.41
C SER A 68 10.79 5.60 7.71
N ASN A 69 11.65 5.08 6.82
CA ASN A 69 13.11 5.15 6.94
C ASN A 69 13.60 4.78 8.35
N ASP A 70 13.21 3.59 8.83
CA ASP A 70 13.59 3.02 10.13
C ASP A 70 13.08 3.78 11.37
N SER A 71 12.28 4.84 11.17
CA SER A 71 11.70 5.63 12.26
C SER A 71 10.17 5.56 12.23
N TRP A 72 9.58 5.40 13.41
CA TRP A 72 8.13 5.42 13.55
C TRP A 72 7.60 6.85 13.53
N SER A 73 6.55 7.09 12.74
CA SER A 73 5.82 8.36 12.68
C SER A 73 5.47 8.86 14.09
N PRO A 74 5.54 10.18 14.36
CA PRO A 74 5.08 10.76 15.63
C PRO A 74 3.55 10.72 15.77
N MET A 75 2.82 10.64 14.65
CA MET A 75 1.35 10.61 14.63
C MET A 75 0.83 9.22 14.29
N CYS A 76 -0.25 8.81 14.96
CA CYS A 76 -0.96 7.58 14.62
C CYS A 76 -1.65 7.67 13.25
N LYS A 77 -1.95 6.51 12.65
CA LYS A 77 -2.57 6.36 11.32
C LYS A 77 -3.89 7.12 11.20
N ALA A 78 -4.70 7.13 12.27
CA ALA A 78 -5.96 7.87 12.31
C ALA A 78 -5.73 9.39 12.21
N CYS A 79 -4.86 9.94 13.05
CA CYS A 79 -4.52 11.37 13.01
C CYS A 79 -3.84 11.77 11.70
N PHE A 80 -2.97 10.90 11.17
CA PHE A 80 -2.30 11.11 9.90
C PHE A 80 -3.30 11.19 8.73
N SER A 81 -4.30 10.31 8.70
CA SER A 81 -5.38 10.34 7.69
C SER A 81 -6.18 11.64 7.74
N LEU A 82 -6.54 12.10 8.94
CA LEU A 82 -7.24 13.38 9.12
C LEU A 82 -6.39 14.56 8.67
N TYR A 83 -5.10 14.56 9.01
CA TYR A 83 -4.15 15.59 8.60
C TYR A 83 -3.97 15.64 7.08
N TYR A 84 -3.84 14.49 6.42
CA TYR A 84 -3.72 14.45 4.96
C TYR A 84 -5.02 14.86 4.28
N LYS A 85 -6.20 14.50 4.82
CA LYS A 85 -7.48 14.95 4.25
C LYS A 85 -7.64 16.47 4.32
N SER A 86 -7.19 17.12 5.40
CA SER A 86 -7.28 18.58 5.51
C SER A 86 -6.23 19.30 4.66
N LYS A 87 -5.02 18.74 4.52
CA LYS A 87 -3.97 19.28 3.64
C LYS A 87 -4.12 18.93 2.18
N TYR A 88 -4.90 17.90 1.84
CA TYR A 88 -5.26 17.59 0.47
C TYR A 88 -6.19 18.69 -0.04
N VAL A 89 -5.58 19.82 -0.39
CA VAL A 89 -6.17 20.75 -1.34
C VAL A 89 -6.29 19.92 -2.61
N PRO A 90 -7.51 19.57 -3.08
CA PRO A 90 -7.64 18.95 -4.39
C PRO A 90 -6.84 19.82 -5.35
N SER A 91 -5.82 19.24 -6.00
CA SER A 91 -4.84 20.01 -6.78
C SER A 91 -5.59 21.09 -7.56
N SER A 92 -5.10 22.33 -7.53
CA SER A 92 -5.71 23.53 -8.14
C SER A 92 -6.38 23.30 -9.50
N ASN A 93 -6.01 22.25 -10.23
CA ASN A 93 -6.62 21.76 -11.46
C ASN A 93 -8.09 21.29 -11.38
N GLN A 94 -8.66 20.93 -10.21
CA GLN A 94 -10.13 20.74 -10.11
C GLN A 94 -10.88 22.07 -10.28
N ARG A 95 -10.24 23.20 -9.94
CA ARG A 95 -10.80 24.53 -10.28
C ARG A 95 -10.85 24.70 -11.79
N GLY A 96 -9.92 24.10 -12.53
CA GLY A 96 -9.83 24.26 -13.98
C GLY A 96 -11.12 23.90 -14.73
N PHE A 97 -11.78 22.79 -14.37
CA PHE A 97 -13.05 22.42 -15.00
C PHE A 97 -14.23 23.21 -14.41
N LYS A 98 -14.28 23.38 -13.08
CA LYS A 98 -15.35 24.13 -12.42
C LYS A 98 -15.40 25.61 -12.83
N ALA A 99 -14.24 26.19 -13.15
CA ALA A 99 -14.08 27.58 -13.57
C ALA A 99 -14.38 27.81 -15.06
N LEU A 100 -14.63 26.76 -15.86
CA LEU A 100 -15.11 26.96 -17.23
C LEU A 100 -16.52 27.57 -17.22
N PRO A 101 -16.87 28.38 -18.23
CA PRO A 101 -18.25 28.78 -18.48
C PRO A 101 -19.16 27.56 -18.61
N GLU A 102 -20.40 27.67 -18.15
CA GLU A 102 -21.34 26.54 -18.15
C GLU A 102 -21.66 26.07 -19.57
N GLU A 103 -21.71 27.00 -20.53
CA GLU A 103 -21.84 26.71 -21.96
C GLU A 103 -20.74 25.79 -22.47
N THR A 104 -19.47 26.11 -22.15
CA THR A 104 -18.32 25.30 -22.52
C THR A 104 -18.38 23.90 -21.89
N LYS A 105 -18.86 23.78 -20.65
CA LYS A 105 -19.02 22.47 -19.99
C LYS A 105 -20.08 21.63 -20.68
N ASN A 106 -21.22 22.23 -21.02
CA ASN A 106 -22.32 21.54 -21.70
C ASN A 106 -21.92 21.11 -23.12
N GLU A 107 -21.17 21.96 -23.83
CA GLU A 107 -20.61 21.60 -25.13
C GLU A 107 -19.66 20.40 -25.02
N ILE A 108 -18.72 20.41 -24.06
CA ILE A 108 -17.81 19.27 -23.85
C ILE A 108 -18.59 17.99 -23.56
N LYS A 109 -19.61 18.05 -22.68
CA LYS A 109 -20.46 16.88 -22.36
C LYS A 109 -21.15 16.35 -23.60
N PHE A 110 -21.82 17.21 -24.35
CA PHE A 110 -22.50 16.85 -25.58
C PHE A 110 -21.56 16.18 -26.60
N LEU A 111 -20.34 16.70 -26.79
CA LEU A 111 -19.37 16.10 -27.71
C LEU A 111 -18.85 14.74 -27.23
N ILE A 112 -18.75 14.53 -25.91
CA ILE A 112 -18.39 13.23 -25.34
C ILE A 112 -19.50 12.22 -25.55
N ASP A 113 -20.76 12.62 -25.33
CA ASP A 113 -21.94 11.76 -25.51
C ASP A 113 -22.13 11.37 -26.99
N LEU A 114 -21.68 12.22 -27.93
CA LEU A 114 -21.58 11.89 -29.36
C LEU A 114 -20.44 10.93 -29.71
N GLY A 115 -19.63 10.49 -28.73
CA GLY A 115 -18.51 9.59 -28.95
C GLY A 115 -17.30 10.24 -29.65
N MET A 116 -17.19 11.57 -29.65
CA MET A 116 -16.07 12.23 -30.32
C MET A 116 -14.72 11.93 -29.63
N PRO A 117 -13.64 11.75 -30.40
CA PRO A 117 -12.32 11.55 -29.81
C PRO A 117 -11.85 12.83 -29.11
N ILE A 118 -11.20 12.68 -27.95
CA ILE A 118 -10.73 13.79 -27.11
C ILE A 118 -9.89 14.82 -27.88
N CYS A 119 -9.11 14.38 -28.88
CA CYS A 119 -8.30 15.28 -29.72
C CYS A 119 -9.15 16.27 -30.52
N ALA A 120 -10.28 15.80 -31.07
CA ALA A 120 -11.21 16.65 -31.82
C ALA A 120 -11.93 17.63 -30.89
N ILE A 121 -12.36 17.15 -29.71
CA ILE A 121 -12.97 18.00 -28.68
C ILE A 121 -12.00 19.09 -28.22
N ALA A 122 -10.74 18.74 -27.95
CA ALA A 122 -9.70 19.68 -27.55
C ALA A 122 -9.49 20.80 -28.57
N LYS A 123 -9.45 20.45 -29.87
CA LYS A 123 -9.32 21.41 -30.96
C LYS A 123 -10.55 22.30 -31.09
N LYS A 124 -11.75 21.74 -30.93
CA LYS A 124 -13.02 22.48 -31.07
C LYS A 124 -13.24 23.48 -29.94
N VAL A 125 -12.97 23.08 -28.70
CA VAL A 125 -13.21 23.88 -27.50
C VAL A 125 -12.02 24.79 -27.15
N GLY A 126 -10.88 24.63 -27.83
CA GLY A 126 -9.67 25.43 -27.58
C GLY A 126 -8.96 25.10 -26.25
N ILE A 127 -9.17 23.90 -25.71
CA ILE A 127 -8.54 23.45 -24.45
C ILE A 127 -7.40 22.48 -24.77
N PRO A 128 -6.22 22.60 -24.14
CA PRO A 128 -5.12 21.67 -24.35
C PRO A 128 -5.52 20.21 -24.09
N ARG A 129 -5.23 19.32 -25.04
CA ARG A 129 -5.53 17.88 -24.95
C ARG A 129 -5.10 17.24 -23.61
N PRO A 130 -3.89 17.50 -23.06
CA PRO A 130 -3.48 16.89 -21.78
C PRO A 130 -4.42 17.24 -20.61
N LYS A 131 -5.00 18.45 -20.64
CA LYS A 131 -5.90 18.94 -19.60
C LYS A 131 -7.25 18.21 -19.64
N LEU A 132 -7.83 18.04 -20.83
CA LEU A 132 -9.04 17.24 -21.04
C LEU A 132 -8.82 15.76 -20.66
N ALA A 133 -7.68 15.18 -21.03
CA ALA A 133 -7.34 13.80 -20.67
C ALA A 133 -7.21 13.62 -19.14
N ASP A 134 -6.59 14.58 -18.45
CA ASP A 134 -6.48 14.57 -16.98
C ASP A 134 -7.87 14.64 -16.33
N TRP A 135 -8.78 15.48 -16.84
CA TRP A 135 -10.17 15.55 -16.36
C TRP A 135 -10.95 14.24 -16.58
N LYS A 136 -10.78 13.58 -17.72
CA LYS A 136 -11.39 12.27 -17.97
C LYS A 136 -10.86 11.20 -17.01
N ARG A 137 -9.53 11.11 -16.86
CA ARG A 137 -8.88 10.14 -15.96
C ARG A 137 -9.31 10.29 -14.51
N ARG A 138 -9.60 11.51 -14.06
CA ARG A 138 -10.08 11.82 -12.71
C ARG A 138 -11.59 11.65 -12.51
N GLY A 139 -12.33 11.23 -13.54
CA GLY A 139 -13.79 11.08 -13.48
C GLY A 139 -14.54 12.41 -13.36
N THR A 140 -13.92 13.53 -13.76
CA THR A 140 -14.59 14.85 -13.76
C THR A 140 -15.48 15.02 -14.99
N LEU A 141 -15.16 14.31 -16.08
CA LEU A 141 -15.99 14.21 -17.28
C LEU A 141 -16.82 12.92 -17.22
N PRO A 142 -18.04 12.92 -17.77
CA PRO A 142 -18.82 11.69 -17.89
C PRO A 142 -18.02 10.65 -18.67
N ILE A 143 -18.10 9.40 -18.23
CA ILE A 143 -17.57 8.26 -18.97
C ILE A 143 -18.57 8.03 -20.10
N GLY A 144 -18.34 8.65 -21.26
CA GLY A 144 -19.10 8.33 -22.47
C GLY A 144 -19.03 6.82 -22.71
N GLY A 145 -20.21 6.20 -22.83
CA GLY A 145 -20.39 4.76 -23.05
C GLY A 145 -19.90 4.31 -24.41
#